data_AF-A0A1Z3HG20-F1
#
_entry.id   AF-A0A1Z3HG20-F1
#
_cell.length_a   1.000
_cell.length_b   1.000
_cell.length_c   1.000
_cell.angle_alpha   90.00
_cell.angle_beta   90.00
_cell.angle_gamma   90.00
#
_symmetry.space_group_name_H-M   'P 1'
#
loop_
_entity.id
_entity.type
_entity.pdbx_description
1 polymer ?
#
loop_
_entity_poly.entity_id
_entity_poly.type
_entity_poly.pdbx_seq_one_letter_code
_entity_poly.pdbx_strand_id
1 'polypeptide(L)'
;MTKGGSPLVARVPQSLLIHHPLRHNVMDFETARQVLLQQTIAPAADKTTTFIHCLQQQQPPVPGQVTSLLLALKVLRSGLQGEPTLGRDLAYALFLVAYESRRLYEAGRQAGWNGLPSWMKICSGLGLLLKQFWPMASPQTNRPLGLH
;
A
#
# COMPACT_ATOMS: atom_id res chain seq x y z
N MET A 1 -66.36 -0.14 26.72
CA MET A 1 -65.82 1.11 26.11
C MET A 1 -64.66 1.53 27.01
N THR A 2 -63.38 1.62 26.66
CA THR A 2 -62.64 1.68 25.39
C THR A 2 -61.17 1.24 25.61
N LYS A 3 -60.58 0.75 24.52
CA LYS A 3 -59.22 0.28 24.22
C LYS A 3 -58.02 1.01 24.87
N GLY A 4 -57.02 0.22 25.25
CA GLY A 4 -55.58 0.53 25.17
C GLY A 4 -54.84 -0.81 25.25
N GLY A 5 -54.08 -1.30 24.29
CA GLY A 5 -53.26 -0.65 23.29
C GLY A 5 -51.84 -1.19 23.43
N SER A 6 -51.67 -2.51 23.42
CA SER A 6 -50.35 -3.15 23.49
C SER A 6 -49.57 -2.87 22.21
N PRO A 7 -48.33 -2.35 22.25
CA PRO A 7 -47.55 -2.22 21.04
C PRO A 7 -47.11 -3.61 20.58
N LEU A 8 -47.61 -4.02 19.40
CA LEU A 8 -47.05 -5.10 18.62
C LEU A 8 -45.56 -4.82 18.41
N VAL A 9 -44.70 -5.62 19.03
CA VAL A 9 -43.32 -5.81 18.59
C VAL A 9 -43.42 -6.49 17.22
N ALA A 10 -43.37 -5.69 16.16
CA ALA A 10 -43.24 -6.17 14.80
C ALA A 10 -41.93 -6.97 14.71
N ARG A 11 -42.04 -8.30 14.69
CA ARG A 11 -40.94 -9.19 14.30
C ARG A 11 -40.61 -8.86 12.85
N VAL A 12 -39.52 -8.13 12.65
CA VAL A 12 -38.93 -7.95 11.33
C VAL A 12 -38.59 -9.35 10.79
N PRO A 13 -39.10 -9.75 9.62
CA PRO A 13 -38.80 -11.05 9.05
C PRO A 13 -37.30 -11.13 8.72
N GLN A 14 -36.64 -12.18 9.22
CA GLN A 14 -35.20 -12.43 9.01
C GLN A 14 -34.81 -12.63 7.53
N SER A 15 -35.78 -12.71 6.62
CA SER A 15 -35.55 -12.72 5.17
C SER A 15 -35.11 -11.36 4.60
N LEU A 16 -35.15 -10.27 5.38
CA LEU A 16 -34.61 -8.96 4.98
C LEU A 16 -33.16 -8.71 5.43
N LEU A 17 -32.48 -9.72 6.01
CA LEU A 17 -31.06 -9.68 6.36
C LEU A 17 -30.17 -10.35 5.30
N ILE A 18 -30.62 -10.40 4.04
CA ILE A 18 -29.74 -10.74 2.91
C ILE A 18 -29.41 -9.45 2.17
N HIS A 19 -28.44 -8.73 2.74
CA HIS A 19 -27.34 -8.11 2.01
C HIS A 19 -26.29 -7.80 3.07
N HIS A 20 -25.16 -8.49 3.02
CA HIS A 20 -23.92 -8.01 3.64
C HIS A 20 -23.21 -7.17 2.57
N PRO A 21 -23.14 -5.83 2.68
CA PRO A 21 -22.22 -5.12 1.81
C PRO A 21 -21.50 -4.00 2.54
N LEU A 22 -20.68 -4.28 3.55
CA LEU A 22 -19.70 -3.28 4.03
C LEU A 22 -18.37 -3.93 4.42
N ARG A 23 -17.69 -4.48 3.41
CA ARG A 23 -16.22 -4.56 3.41
C ARG A 23 -15.63 -3.55 2.42
N HIS A 24 -16.26 -2.37 2.32
CA HIS A 24 -15.65 -1.26 1.58
C HIS A 24 -14.41 -0.83 2.36
N ASN A 25 -13.23 -1.02 1.76
CA ASN A 25 -12.09 -0.20 2.16
C ASN A 25 -12.52 1.26 1.97
N VAL A 26 -12.23 2.13 2.95
CA VAL A 26 -12.49 3.57 2.88
C VAL A 26 -11.87 4.23 1.63
N MET A 27 -10.89 3.54 1.03
CA MET A 27 -10.15 3.91 -0.17
C MET A 27 -10.43 2.87 -1.27
N ASP A 28 -10.83 3.33 -2.45
CA ASP A 28 -10.96 2.52 -3.66
C ASP A 28 -9.61 2.36 -4.38
N PHE A 29 -9.58 1.54 -5.43
CA PHE A 29 -8.36 1.22 -6.16
C PHE A 29 -7.72 2.43 -6.84
N GLU A 30 -8.50 3.31 -7.46
CA GLU A 30 -7.96 4.48 -8.14
C GLU A 30 -7.43 5.49 -7.13
N THR A 31 -8.17 5.71 -6.02
CA THR A 31 -7.66 6.53 -4.91
C THR A 31 -6.35 5.96 -4.35
N ALA A 32 -6.26 4.64 -4.16
CA ALA A 32 -5.04 3.99 -3.69
C ALA A 32 -3.86 4.16 -4.66
N ARG A 33 -4.12 4.02 -5.96
CA ARG A 33 -3.13 4.26 -7.02
C ARG A 33 -2.64 5.70 -6.97
N GLN A 34 -3.55 6.68 -6.91
CA GLN A 34 -3.20 8.10 -6.84
C GLN A 34 -2.38 8.43 -5.59
N VAL A 35 -2.77 7.92 -4.42
CA VAL A 35 -1.99 8.09 -3.18
C VAL A 35 -0.57 7.57 -3.36
N LEU A 36 -0.39 6.38 -3.94
CA LEU A 36 0.94 5.82 -4.15
C LEU A 36 1.79 6.68 -5.09
N LEU A 37 1.21 7.12 -6.22
CA LEU A 37 1.90 7.94 -7.21
C LEU A 37 2.29 9.31 -6.61
N GLN A 38 1.38 9.97 -5.91
CA GLN A 38 1.62 11.26 -5.27
C GLN A 38 2.68 11.19 -4.17
N GLN A 39 2.83 10.06 -3.48
CA GLN A 39 3.84 9.91 -2.43
C GLN A 39 5.22 9.51 -2.96
N THR A 40 5.35 9.20 -4.25
CA THR A 40 6.58 8.65 -4.83
C THR A 40 7.10 9.39 -6.04
N ILE A 41 6.27 9.60 -7.06
CA ILE A 41 6.64 10.11 -8.38
C ILE A 41 5.94 11.44 -8.70
N ALA A 42 5.54 12.19 -7.67
CA ALA A 42 4.88 13.47 -7.86
C ALA A 42 5.71 14.45 -8.69
N PRO A 43 5.05 15.36 -9.44
CA PRO A 43 5.71 16.47 -10.12
C PRO A 43 6.57 17.30 -9.14
N ALA A 44 7.62 17.95 -9.67
CA ALA A 44 8.59 18.68 -8.87
C ALA A 44 7.97 19.75 -7.95
N ALA A 45 6.87 20.39 -8.37
CA ALA A 45 6.15 21.40 -7.60
C ALA A 45 5.58 20.85 -6.28
N ASP A 46 5.17 19.58 -6.26
CA ASP A 46 4.54 18.93 -5.11
C ASP A 46 5.51 18.03 -4.33
N LYS A 47 6.75 17.90 -4.84
CA LYS A 47 7.72 16.90 -4.37
C LYS A 47 8.20 17.13 -2.94
N THR A 48 8.23 18.39 -2.49
CA THR A 48 8.88 18.82 -1.24
C THR A 48 8.34 18.13 0.01
N THR A 49 7.09 17.67 -0.03
CA THR A 49 6.45 16.99 1.10
C THR A 49 6.21 15.51 0.85
N THR A 50 6.63 14.95 -0.28
CA THR A 50 6.37 13.53 -0.57
C THR A 50 7.13 12.59 0.36
N PHE A 51 6.54 11.43 0.62
CA PHE A 51 7.18 10.39 1.43
C PHE A 51 8.62 10.08 0.98
N ILE A 52 8.85 9.86 -0.32
CA ILE A 52 10.19 9.58 -0.86
C ILE A 52 11.13 10.77 -0.65
N HIS A 53 10.65 12.00 -0.84
CA HIS A 53 11.46 13.19 -0.63
C HIS A 53 11.86 13.35 0.84
N CYS A 54 10.95 13.14 1.80
CA CYS A 54 11.28 13.17 3.23
C CYS A 54 12.43 12.19 3.55
N LEU A 55 12.37 10.96 3.03
CA LEU A 55 13.44 9.98 3.23
C LEU A 55 14.76 10.38 2.56
N GLN A 56 14.71 10.99 1.38
CA GLN A 56 15.90 11.53 0.71
C GLN A 56 16.58 12.63 1.54
N GLN A 57 15.79 13.45 2.22
CA GLN A 57 16.28 14.50 3.11
C GLN A 57 16.62 13.99 4.52
N GLN A 58 16.56 12.68 4.77
CA GLN A 58 16.75 12.07 6.09
C GLN A 58 15.79 12.65 7.16
N GLN A 59 14.61 13.09 6.73
CA GLN A 59 13.56 13.62 7.58
C GLN A 59 12.48 12.58 7.83
N PRO A 60 11.78 12.66 8.98
CA PRO A 60 10.58 11.86 9.19
C PRO A 60 9.52 12.17 8.12
N PRO A 61 8.79 11.16 7.64
CA PRO A 61 7.58 11.38 6.84
C PRO A 61 6.58 12.26 7.58
N VAL A 62 5.77 13.00 6.83
CA VAL A 62 4.69 13.82 7.39
C VAL A 62 3.68 12.90 8.10
N PRO A 63 3.16 13.28 9.29
CA PRO A 63 2.14 12.50 9.99
C PRO A 63 0.98 12.10 9.07
N GLY A 64 0.61 10.83 9.12
CA GLY A 64 -0.46 10.26 8.28
C GLY A 64 0.02 9.69 6.94
N GLN A 65 1.14 10.12 6.36
CA GLN A 65 1.62 9.59 5.07
C GLN A 65 1.87 8.09 5.09
N VAL A 66 2.52 7.62 6.16
CA VAL A 66 2.83 6.20 6.35
C VAL A 66 1.54 5.37 6.44
N THR A 67 0.53 5.88 7.14
CA THR A 67 -0.78 5.23 7.27
C THR A 67 -1.52 5.21 5.93
N SER A 68 -1.55 6.35 5.21
CA SER A 68 -2.18 6.45 3.89
C SER A 68 -1.52 5.51 2.88
N LEU A 69 -0.19 5.41 2.87
CA LEU A 69 0.56 4.45 2.07
C LEU A 69 0.20 3.01 2.42
N LEU A 70 0.16 2.66 3.71
CA LEU A 70 -0.23 1.31 4.14
C LEU A 70 -1.65 0.93 3.69
N LEU A 71 -2.59 1.86 3.79
CA LEU A 71 -3.96 1.67 3.31
C LEU A 71 -4.01 1.50 1.79
N ALA A 72 -3.29 2.34 1.05
CA ALA A 72 -3.18 2.24 -0.40
C ALA A 72 -2.61 0.89 -0.84
N LEU A 73 -1.52 0.45 -0.22
CA LEU A 73 -0.90 -0.84 -0.52
C LEU A 73 -1.80 -2.03 -0.21
N LYS A 74 -2.61 -1.94 0.86
CA LYS A 74 -3.61 -2.97 1.16
C LYS A 74 -4.67 -3.07 0.06
N VAL A 75 -5.16 -1.93 -0.43
CA VAL A 75 -6.16 -1.89 -1.51
C VAL A 75 -5.57 -2.37 -2.84
N LEU A 76 -4.39 -1.86 -3.21
CA LEU A 76 -3.69 -2.27 -4.44
C LEU A 76 -3.37 -3.77 -4.44
N ARG A 77 -2.97 -4.33 -3.29
CA ARG A 77 -2.77 -5.79 -3.17
C ARG A 77 -4.01 -6.59 -3.52
N SER A 78 -5.18 -6.13 -3.11
CA SER A 78 -6.43 -6.82 -3.41
C SER A 78 -6.85 -6.59 -4.86
N GLY A 79 -6.72 -5.36 -5.37
CA GLY A 79 -7.14 -5.02 -6.74
C GLY A 79 -6.23 -5.56 -7.83
N LEU A 80 -4.96 -5.81 -7.55
CA LEU A 80 -4.04 -6.40 -8.53
C LEU A 80 -4.15 -7.93 -8.59
N GLN A 81 -4.86 -8.60 -7.68
CA GLN A 81 -4.99 -10.06 -7.72
C GLN A 81 -5.71 -10.52 -8.99
N GLY A 82 -5.01 -11.26 -9.84
CA GLY A 82 -5.55 -11.74 -11.11
C GLY A 82 -5.34 -10.77 -12.29
N GLU A 83 -4.74 -9.60 -12.06
CA GLU A 83 -4.35 -8.70 -13.13
C GLU A 83 -3.06 -9.18 -13.82
N PRO A 84 -3.08 -9.45 -15.14
CA PRO A 84 -1.92 -9.98 -15.85
C PRO A 84 -0.88 -8.89 -16.18
N THR A 85 -1.24 -7.62 -16.03
CA THR A 85 -0.40 -6.49 -16.40
C THR A 85 -0.42 -5.41 -15.33
N LEU A 86 0.70 -4.69 -15.21
CA LEU A 86 0.86 -3.58 -14.27
C LEU A 86 1.35 -2.35 -15.04
N GLY A 87 0.59 -1.25 -14.96
CA GLY A 87 0.98 0.00 -15.59
C GLY A 87 2.35 0.48 -15.11
N ARG A 88 3.17 1.01 -16.03
CA ARG A 88 4.57 1.40 -15.77
C ARG A 88 4.74 2.29 -14.55
N ASP A 89 3.91 3.33 -14.43
CA ASP A 89 4.02 4.30 -13.33
C ASP A 89 3.69 3.67 -11.99
N LEU A 90 2.69 2.79 -11.95
CA LEU A 90 2.31 2.04 -10.75
C LEU A 90 3.41 1.04 -10.37
N ALA A 91 4.00 0.35 -11.35
CA ALA A 91 5.13 -0.54 -11.13
C ALA A 91 6.34 0.22 -10.55
N TYR A 92 6.67 1.38 -11.12
CA TYR A 92 7.78 2.20 -10.66
C TYR A 92 7.53 2.79 -9.27
N ALA A 93 6.32 3.27 -8.99
CA ALA A 93 5.93 3.73 -7.66
C ALA A 93 6.04 2.61 -6.62
N LEU A 94 5.57 1.39 -6.93
CA LEU A 94 5.71 0.22 -6.05
C LEU A 94 7.17 -0.15 -5.81
N PHE A 95 8.02 -0.07 -6.84
CA PHE A 95 9.47 -0.23 -6.70
C PHE A 95 10.07 0.79 -5.73
N LEU A 96 9.73 2.09 -5.89
CA LEU A 96 10.23 3.14 -5.00
C LEU A 96 9.80 2.92 -3.54
N VAL A 97 8.54 2.56 -3.28
CA VAL A 97 8.08 2.31 -1.90
C VAL A 97 8.64 1.02 -1.31
N ALA A 98 8.94 0.00 -2.09
CA ALA A 98 9.44 -1.26 -1.55
C ALA A 98 10.96 -1.29 -1.37
N TYR A 99 11.69 -0.76 -2.34
CA TYR A 99 13.13 -0.90 -2.44
C TYR A 99 13.86 0.40 -2.08
N GLU A 100 13.56 1.48 -2.79
CA GLU A 100 14.30 2.74 -2.65
C GLU A 100 14.13 3.35 -1.25
N SER A 101 12.90 3.39 -0.77
CA SER A 101 12.55 3.84 0.58
C SER A 101 13.28 3.08 1.69
N ARG A 102 13.51 1.76 1.52
CA ARG A 102 14.26 0.93 2.46
C ARG A 102 15.72 1.34 2.46
N ARG A 103 16.31 1.47 1.27
CA ARG A 103 17.70 1.91 1.10
C ARG A 103 17.93 3.28 1.75
N LEU A 104 17.02 4.23 1.52
CA LEU A 104 17.08 5.57 2.11
C LEU A 104 16.95 5.54 3.63
N TYR A 105 16.03 4.71 4.15
CA TYR A 105 15.86 4.55 5.60
C TYR A 105 17.10 3.95 6.27
N GLU A 106 17.69 2.91 5.67
CA GLU A 106 18.92 2.29 6.17
C GLU A 106 20.10 3.27 6.12
N ALA A 107 20.23 4.07 5.06
CA ALA A 107 21.24 5.12 4.97
C ALA A 107 21.05 6.20 6.05
N GLY A 108 19.82 6.64 6.30
CA GLY A 108 19.51 7.57 7.39
C GLY A 108 19.87 6.99 8.77
N ARG A 109 19.53 5.71 9.01
CA ARG A 109 19.89 5.00 10.24
C ARG A 109 21.41 4.96 10.47
N GLN A 110 22.19 4.69 9.41
CA GLN A 110 23.65 4.73 9.47
C GLN A 110 24.19 6.13 9.75
N ALA A 111 23.51 7.18 9.29
CA ALA A 111 23.82 8.57 9.56
C ALA A 111 23.32 9.07 10.94
N GLY A 112 22.77 8.20 11.79
CA GLY A 112 22.31 8.55 13.14
C GLY A 112 20.85 8.99 13.23
N TRP A 113 20.08 8.92 12.13
CA TRP A 113 18.64 9.18 12.16
C TRP A 113 17.88 8.01 12.79
N ASN A 114 17.26 8.24 13.94
CA ASN A 114 16.39 7.26 14.61
C ASN A 114 14.96 7.36 14.08
N GLY A 115 14.74 6.89 12.85
CA GLY A 115 13.42 6.79 12.24
C GLY A 115 12.43 5.86 12.98
N LEU A 116 11.15 5.91 12.60
CA LEU A 116 10.06 5.18 13.26
C LEU A 116 10.14 3.64 13.05
N PRO A 117 10.05 2.81 14.11
CA PRO A 117 10.10 1.34 14.01
C PRO A 117 9.02 0.69 13.13
N SER A 118 7.88 1.38 12.95
CA SER A 118 6.77 0.89 12.12
C SER A 118 7.16 0.73 10.64
N TRP A 119 8.18 1.47 10.17
CA TRP A 119 8.60 1.47 8.77
C TRP A 119 9.14 0.11 8.28
N MET A 120 9.91 -0.61 9.11
CA MET A 120 10.42 -1.95 8.74
C MET A 120 9.31 -2.97 8.45
N LYS A 121 8.13 -2.81 9.07
CA LYS A 121 6.96 -3.66 8.80
C LYS A 121 6.40 -3.43 7.40
N ILE A 122 6.52 -2.22 6.86
CA ILE A 122 6.06 -1.83 5.52
C ILE A 122 6.93 -2.45 4.44
N CYS A 123 8.26 -2.31 4.57
CA CYS A 123 9.21 -2.91 3.64
C CYS A 123 9.06 -4.44 3.54
N SER A 124 8.75 -5.09 4.66
CA SER A 124 8.59 -6.56 4.72
C SER A 124 7.31 -7.03 3.99
N GLY A 125 6.20 -6.28 4.13
CA GLY A 125 4.93 -6.60 3.46
C GLY A 125 4.96 -6.36 1.95
N LEU A 126 5.69 -5.33 1.50
CA LEU A 126 5.84 -4.98 0.09
C LEU A 126 6.73 -5.93 -0.71
N GLY A 127 7.78 -6.46 -0.09
CA GLY A 127 8.64 -7.47 -0.74
C GLY A 127 7.85 -8.74 -1.12
N LEU A 128 6.81 -9.08 -0.35
CA LEU A 128 5.91 -10.20 -0.67
C LEU A 128 4.99 -9.88 -1.86
N LEU A 129 4.52 -8.64 -1.94
CA LEU A 129 3.69 -8.15 -3.06
C LEU A 129 4.46 -8.12 -4.37
N LEU A 130 5.67 -7.55 -4.37
CA LEU A 130 6.50 -7.53 -5.56
C LEU A 130 6.86 -8.93 -6.03
N LYS A 131 7.12 -9.89 -5.14
CA LYS A 131 7.35 -11.30 -5.53
C LYS A 131 6.14 -11.95 -6.22
N GLN A 132 4.92 -11.51 -5.91
CA GLN A 132 3.70 -12.04 -6.52
C GLN A 132 3.49 -11.54 -7.96
N PHE A 133 3.91 -10.30 -8.25
CA PHE A 133 3.79 -9.67 -9.58
C PHE A 133 5.07 -9.68 -10.40
N TRP A 134 6.20 -9.98 -9.78
CA TRP A 134 7.52 -10.05 -10.39
C TRP A 134 8.17 -11.40 -10.06
N PRO A 135 7.70 -12.50 -10.67
CA PRO A 135 8.42 -13.75 -10.62
C PRO A 135 9.70 -13.54 -11.45
N MET A 136 10.85 -13.54 -10.78
CA MET A 136 12.21 -13.46 -11.34
C MET A 136 12.78 -12.04 -11.54
N ALA A 137 13.38 -11.52 -10.48
CA ALA A 137 14.81 -11.20 -10.59
C ALA A 137 15.58 -12.47 -10.19
N SER A 138 15.50 -13.52 -10.99
CA SER A 138 16.44 -14.63 -10.87
C SER A 138 17.78 -14.09 -11.36
N PRO A 139 18.85 -14.09 -10.56
CA PRO A 139 20.18 -13.89 -11.11
C PRO A 139 20.40 -15.04 -12.08
N GLN A 140 20.41 -14.76 -13.39
CA GLN A 140 21.00 -15.69 -14.33
C GLN A 140 22.44 -15.88 -13.86
N THR A 141 22.67 -17.08 -13.35
CA THR A 141 23.98 -17.60 -13.01
C THR A 141 24.90 -17.38 -14.19
N ASN A 142 25.93 -16.55 -14.01
CA ASN A 142 27.06 -16.52 -14.92
C ASN A 142 27.70 -17.91 -14.88
N ARG A 143 27.28 -18.79 -15.79
CA ARG A 143 28.02 -19.99 -16.12
C ARG A 143 29.35 -19.52 -16.72
N PRO A 144 30.51 -19.90 -16.15
CA PRO A 144 31.76 -19.69 -16.85
C PRO A 144 31.70 -20.51 -18.14
N LEU A 145 31.93 -19.84 -19.27
CA LEU A 145 32.16 -20.50 -20.55
C LEU A 145 33.30 -21.49 -20.35
N GLY A 146 32.98 -22.78 -20.49
CA GLY A 146 33.99 -23.82 -20.57
C GLY A 146 34.90 -23.52 -21.73
N LEU A 147 36.18 -23.29 -21.43
CA LEU A 147 37.25 -23.29 -22.39
C LEU A 147 37.51 -24.75 -22.79
N HIS A 148 37.14 -25.09 -24.02
CA HIS A 148 37.70 -26.21 -24.77
C HIS A 148 38.99 -25.75 -25.45
#